data_AF-K1NT00-F1
#
_entry.id   AF-K1NT00-F1
#
_cell.length_a   1.000
_cell.length_b   1.000
_cell.length_c   1.000
_cell.angle_alpha   90.00
_cell.angle_beta   90.00
_cell.angle_gamma   90.00
#
_symmetry.space_group_name_H-M   'P 1'
#
loop_
_entity.id
_entity.type
_entity.pdbx_description
1 polymer ?
#
loop_
_entity_poly.entity_id
_entity_poly.type
_entity_poly.pdbx_seq_one_letter_code
_entity_poly.pdbx_strand_id
1 'polypeptide(L)'
;MKKKYLLGGAVLGIILELGVIGYETNEQKAIDYRVDQARAELSKKQTELKNLDSNIANSQRKIALKQGGNQEQLAEQEVAQAKAKKQVRKLFKLLYTYDSGDEKLKIPDKIKKTNLVDEHILKTNSMFQNNKQLELQYSGVDMTGQIDELDLKAGILESNKIPVYVKVYFEMTKEGRTLGTPTDGYELIYDAKAEQITSIEYLGRYQIDREAD
;
A
#
# COMPACT_ATOMS: atom_id res chain seq x y z
N MET A 1 -10.23 31.65 12.74
CA MET A 1 -9.15 30.77 13.24
C MET A 1 -9.60 29.88 14.41
N LYS A 2 -10.50 28.90 14.23
CA LYS A 2 -10.87 27.94 15.31
C LYS A 2 -11.39 26.58 14.78
N LYS A 3 -10.73 25.96 13.80
CA LYS A 3 -11.07 24.59 13.34
C LYS A 3 -9.87 23.63 13.18
N LYS A 4 -8.63 24.15 13.15
CA LYS A 4 -7.41 23.32 13.07
C LYS A 4 -7.01 22.69 14.41
N TYR A 5 -7.55 23.17 15.54
CA TYR A 5 -7.22 22.67 16.88
C TYR A 5 -8.15 21.56 17.40
N LEU A 6 -9.25 21.25 16.69
CA LEU A 6 -10.13 20.12 17.07
C LEU A 6 -9.61 18.76 16.56
N LEU A 7 -8.87 18.74 15.44
CA LEU A 7 -8.27 17.50 14.92
C LEU A 7 -7.04 17.05 15.72
N GLY A 8 -6.24 17.99 16.25
CA GLY A 8 -5.06 17.66 17.05
C GLY A 8 -5.42 17.06 18.42
N GLY A 9 -6.50 17.53 19.04
CA GLY A 9 -6.93 17.05 20.36
C GLY A 9 -7.51 15.63 20.35
N ALA A 10 -8.19 15.22 19.28
CA ALA A 10 -8.82 13.90 19.20
C ALA A 10 -7.81 12.75 18.95
N VAL A 11 -6.72 13.03 18.22
CA VAL A 11 -5.67 12.03 17.94
C VAL A 11 -4.75 11.84 19.16
N LEU A 12 -4.46 12.91 19.90
CA LEU A 12 -3.67 12.83 21.13
C LEU A 12 -4.40 12.10 22.27
N GLY A 13 -5.74 12.21 22.35
CA GLY A 13 -6.53 11.49 23.36
C GLY A 13 -6.47 9.97 23.23
N ILE A 14 -6.35 9.44 22.01
CA ILE A 14 -6.32 7.99 21.74
C ILE A 14 -4.92 7.41 22.05
N ILE A 15 -3.85 8.19 21.84
CA ILE A 15 -2.48 7.75 22.13
C ILE A 15 -2.21 7.74 23.64
N LEU A 16 -2.80 8.67 24.40
CA LEU A 16 -2.64 8.75 25.85
C LEU A 16 -3.35 7.63 26.63
N GLU A 17 -4.45 7.06 26.11
CA GLU A 17 -5.13 5.93 26.78
C GLU A 17 -4.44 4.57 26.57
N LEU A 18 -3.56 4.44 25.58
CA LEU A 18 -2.86 3.17 25.28
C LEU A 18 -1.53 3.01 26.03
N GLY A 19 -1.14 4.00 26.83
CA GLY A 19 0.19 4.10 27.45
C GLY A 19 0.37 3.44 28.81
N VAL A 20 -0.61 2.72 29.36
CA VAL A 20 -0.43 2.05 30.66
C VAL A 20 -0.95 0.62 30.62
N ILE A 21 -0.16 -0.24 31.29
CA ILE A 21 -0.48 -1.58 31.81
C ILE A 21 0.04 -2.73 30.95
N GLY A 22 1.26 -3.14 31.26
CA GLY A 22 1.58 -4.57 31.32
C GLY A 22 1.43 -5.05 32.76
N TYR A 23 0.58 -6.06 32.99
CA TYR A 23 0.88 -7.30 33.74
C TYR A 23 -0.36 -8.22 33.78
N GLU A 24 -0.10 -9.53 33.78
CA GLU A 24 -1.00 -10.66 34.11
C GLU A 24 -1.84 -11.34 33.00
N THR A 25 -1.54 -12.62 32.85
CA THR A 25 -1.82 -13.55 31.74
C THR A 25 -3.23 -14.15 31.73
N ASN A 26 -4.27 -13.32 31.81
CA ASN A 26 -5.64 -13.79 31.49
C ASN A 26 -6.52 -12.77 30.74
N GLU A 27 -6.03 -11.54 30.52
CA GLU A 27 -6.79 -10.47 29.83
C GLU A 27 -6.47 -10.32 28.33
N GLN A 28 -5.46 -11.02 27.80
CA GLN A 28 -4.99 -10.87 26.41
C GLN A 28 -6.09 -11.11 25.36
N LYS A 29 -7.03 -12.04 25.57
CA LYS A 29 -8.12 -12.29 24.62
C LYS A 29 -9.16 -11.17 24.55
N ALA A 30 -9.38 -10.44 25.66
CA ALA A 30 -10.28 -9.30 25.68
C ALA A 30 -9.61 -8.05 25.09
N ILE A 31 -8.29 -7.94 25.24
CA ILE A 31 -7.47 -6.88 24.67
C ILE A 31 -7.37 -7.05 23.14
N ASP A 32 -7.08 -8.26 22.63
CA ASP A 32 -7.04 -8.53 21.19
C ASP A 32 -8.38 -8.22 20.51
N TYR A 33 -9.50 -8.59 21.13
CA TYR A 33 -10.84 -8.28 20.60
C TYR A 33 -11.12 -6.77 20.55
N ARG A 34 -10.65 -6.01 21.55
CA ARG A 34 -10.81 -4.54 21.58
C ARG A 34 -9.84 -3.85 20.60
N VAL A 35 -8.64 -4.39 20.41
CA VAL A 35 -7.67 -3.91 19.42
C VAL A 35 -8.18 -4.18 18.00
N ASP A 36 -8.77 -5.34 17.76
CA ASP A 36 -9.38 -5.68 16.46
C ASP A 36 -10.62 -4.83 16.17
N GLN A 37 -11.47 -4.56 17.17
CA GLN A 37 -12.57 -3.61 17.01
C GLN A 37 -12.07 -2.19 16.72
N ALA A 38 -11.03 -1.73 17.42
CA ALA A 38 -10.45 -0.41 17.20
C ALA A 38 -9.79 -0.32 15.81
N ARG A 39 -9.09 -1.37 15.35
CA ARG A 39 -8.52 -1.45 13.99
C ARG A 39 -9.61 -1.49 12.92
N ALA A 40 -10.69 -2.24 13.14
CA ALA A 40 -11.82 -2.31 12.22
C ALA A 40 -12.56 -0.97 12.13
N GLU A 41 -12.77 -0.28 13.25
CA GLU A 41 -13.41 1.04 13.29
C GLU A 41 -12.50 2.13 12.70
N LEU A 42 -11.19 2.07 12.95
CA LEU A 42 -10.21 2.96 12.33
C LEU A 42 -10.15 2.73 10.82
N SER A 43 -10.12 1.48 10.35
CA SER A 43 -10.16 1.12 8.93
C SER A 43 -11.47 1.57 8.28
N LYS A 44 -12.61 1.44 8.97
CA LYS A 44 -13.90 1.93 8.49
C LYS A 44 -13.93 3.46 8.40
N LYS A 45 -13.45 4.18 9.42
CA LYS A 45 -13.37 5.65 9.40
C LYS A 45 -12.35 6.17 8.38
N GLN A 46 -11.22 5.50 8.19
CA GLN A 46 -10.27 5.83 7.13
C GLN A 46 -10.88 5.57 5.74
N THR A 47 -11.65 4.49 5.58
CA THR A 47 -12.35 4.19 4.32
C THR A 47 -13.48 5.20 4.06
N GLU A 48 -14.24 5.58 5.09
CA GLU A 48 -15.28 6.62 5.00
C GLU A 48 -14.68 8.00 4.68
N LEU A 49 -13.56 8.38 5.30
CA LEU A 49 -12.84 9.62 4.96
C LEU A 49 -12.30 9.60 3.52
N LYS A 50 -11.71 8.48 3.10
CA LYS A 50 -11.22 8.29 1.72
C LYS A 50 -12.36 8.31 0.70
N ASN A 51 -13.54 7.82 1.08
CA ASN A 51 -14.74 7.83 0.25
C ASN A 51 -15.37 9.23 0.18
N LEU A 52 -15.40 9.98 1.29
CA LEU A 52 -15.86 11.38 1.36
C LEU A 52 -14.97 12.30 0.50
N ASP A 53 -13.64 12.18 0.60
CA ASP A 53 -12.70 12.89 -0.27
C ASP A 53 -12.88 12.49 -1.74
N SER A 54 -13.09 11.19 -2.02
CA SER A 54 -13.30 10.73 -3.39
C SER A 54 -14.61 11.24 -4.01
N ASN A 55 -15.68 11.40 -3.23
CA ASN A 55 -16.98 11.84 -3.70
C ASN A 55 -17.04 13.36 -3.93
N ILE A 56 -16.42 14.14 -3.04
CA ILE A 56 -16.31 15.60 -3.19
C ILE A 56 -15.38 15.93 -4.38
N ALA A 57 -14.22 15.26 -4.48
CA ALA A 57 -13.32 15.42 -5.62
C ALA A 57 -13.96 14.96 -6.95
N ASN A 58 -14.71 13.85 -6.96
CA ASN A 58 -15.39 13.38 -8.17
C ASN A 58 -16.49 14.34 -8.64
N SER A 59 -17.25 14.97 -7.74
CA SER A 59 -18.33 15.90 -8.12
C SER A 59 -17.79 17.20 -8.73
N GLN A 60 -16.71 17.76 -8.17
CA GLN A 60 -16.05 18.95 -8.72
C GLN A 60 -15.26 18.64 -10.01
N ARG A 61 -14.63 17.47 -10.12
CA ARG A 61 -13.95 17.00 -11.35
C ARG A 61 -14.89 16.79 -12.53
N LYS A 62 -16.09 16.25 -12.29
CA LYS A 62 -17.10 16.04 -13.35
C LYS A 62 -17.64 17.36 -13.92
N ILE A 63 -17.50 18.45 -13.17
CA ILE A 63 -17.84 19.81 -13.60
C ILE A 63 -16.67 20.42 -14.38
N ALA A 64 -15.42 20.23 -13.94
CA ALA A 64 -14.22 20.72 -14.63
C ALA A 64 -14.00 20.06 -16.01
N LEU A 65 -14.21 18.74 -16.14
CA LEU A 65 -14.16 18.02 -17.42
C LEU A 65 -15.23 18.48 -18.43
N LYS A 66 -16.26 19.21 -17.98
CA LYS A 66 -17.29 19.79 -18.86
C LYS A 66 -16.98 21.22 -19.32
N GLN A 67 -15.99 21.88 -18.73
CA GLN A 67 -15.71 23.31 -18.97
C GLN A 67 -14.58 23.56 -19.99
N GLY A 68 -13.76 22.54 -20.32
CA GLY A 68 -12.71 22.63 -21.34
C GLY A 68 -11.47 23.42 -20.93
N GLY A 69 -10.35 23.23 -21.65
CA GLY A 69 -9.11 24.00 -21.49
C GLY A 69 -8.15 23.48 -20.39
N ASN A 70 -7.37 24.36 -19.75
CA ASN A 70 -6.36 23.97 -18.75
C ASN A 70 -6.93 23.18 -17.56
N GLN A 71 -8.21 23.39 -17.21
CA GLN A 71 -8.86 22.64 -16.11
C GLN A 71 -9.23 21.21 -16.49
N GLU A 72 -9.51 20.94 -17.78
CA GLU A 72 -9.74 19.60 -18.30
C GLU A 72 -8.45 18.79 -18.25
N GLN A 73 -7.34 19.37 -18.72
CA GLN A 73 -6.00 18.73 -18.65
C GLN A 73 -5.56 18.43 -17.21
N LEU A 74 -5.81 19.34 -16.27
CA LEU A 74 -5.53 19.10 -14.85
C LEU A 74 -6.42 17.98 -14.27
N ALA A 75 -7.69 17.91 -14.67
CA ALA A 75 -8.58 16.84 -14.23
C ALA A 75 -8.18 15.47 -14.82
N GLU A 76 -7.80 15.42 -16.10
CA GLU A 76 -7.25 14.22 -16.75
C GLU A 76 -5.97 13.74 -16.06
N GLN A 77 -5.06 14.68 -15.76
CA GLN A 77 -3.84 14.43 -15.01
C GLN A 77 -4.12 13.79 -13.65
N GLU A 78 -5.06 14.35 -12.89
CA GLU A 78 -5.44 13.81 -11.57
C GLU A 78 -6.09 12.43 -11.65
N VAL A 79 -6.97 12.20 -12.64
CA VAL A 79 -7.62 10.90 -12.85
C VAL A 79 -6.58 9.84 -13.21
N ALA A 80 -5.67 10.16 -14.12
CA ALA A 80 -4.62 9.25 -14.55
C ALA A 80 -3.67 8.92 -13.37
N GLN A 81 -3.25 9.91 -12.58
CA GLN A 81 -2.46 9.69 -11.36
C GLN A 81 -3.19 8.83 -10.34
N ALA A 82 -4.47 9.08 -10.09
CA ALA A 82 -5.28 8.30 -9.15
C ALA A 82 -5.40 6.83 -9.61
N LYS A 83 -5.59 6.61 -10.93
CA LYS A 83 -5.64 5.28 -11.53
C LYS A 83 -4.29 4.56 -11.42
N ALA A 84 -3.19 5.25 -11.72
CA ALA A 84 -1.84 4.72 -11.56
C ALA A 84 -1.58 4.29 -10.11
N LYS A 85 -1.82 5.17 -9.13
CA LYS A 85 -1.69 4.84 -7.69
C LYS A 85 -2.58 3.67 -7.28
N LYS A 86 -3.78 3.54 -7.84
CA LYS A 86 -4.69 2.41 -7.56
C LYS A 86 -4.12 1.10 -8.08
N GLN A 87 -3.62 1.05 -9.31
CA GLN A 87 -3.07 -0.18 -9.91
C GLN A 87 -1.76 -0.58 -9.23
N VAL A 88 -0.86 0.38 -8.97
CA VAL A 88 0.39 0.14 -8.23
C VAL A 88 0.09 -0.36 -6.81
N ARG A 89 -0.87 0.25 -6.10
CA ARG A 89 -1.30 -0.24 -4.77
C ARG A 89 -1.77 -1.70 -4.81
N LYS A 90 -2.55 -2.09 -5.82
CA LYS A 90 -3.00 -3.48 -5.97
C LYS A 90 -1.82 -4.43 -6.18
N LEU A 91 -0.87 -4.06 -7.05
CA LEU A 91 0.33 -4.86 -7.29
C LEU A 91 1.12 -5.09 -5.99
N PHE A 92 1.41 -4.02 -5.25
CA PHE A 92 2.21 -4.13 -4.02
C PHE A 92 1.51 -4.94 -2.94
N LYS A 93 0.19 -4.79 -2.78
CA LYS A 93 -0.59 -5.65 -1.87
C LYS A 93 -0.47 -7.13 -2.25
N LEU A 94 -0.53 -7.47 -3.54
CA LEU A 94 -0.32 -8.85 -3.98
C LEU A 94 1.10 -9.35 -3.70
N LEU A 95 2.11 -8.48 -3.80
CA LEU A 95 3.51 -8.85 -3.60
C LEU A 95 3.89 -9.08 -2.13
N TYR A 96 3.30 -8.29 -1.24
CA TYR A 96 3.73 -8.18 0.16
C TYR A 96 2.71 -8.68 1.18
N THR A 97 1.50 -9.05 0.77
CA THR A 97 0.48 -9.62 1.67
C THR A 97 0.25 -11.09 1.36
N TYR A 98 0.60 -11.96 2.30
CA TYR A 98 0.46 -13.41 2.21
C TYR A 98 0.48 -14.04 3.61
N ASP A 99 -0.31 -15.10 3.80
CA ASP A 99 -0.53 -15.74 5.09
C ASP A 99 0.28 -17.04 5.25
N SER A 100 1.06 -17.43 4.23
CA SER A 100 1.96 -18.58 4.29
C SER A 100 3.04 -18.50 3.22
N GLY A 101 4.12 -19.27 3.40
CA GLY A 101 5.15 -19.41 2.37
C GLY A 101 4.62 -20.06 1.07
N ASP A 102 3.72 -21.04 1.17
CA ASP A 102 3.07 -21.62 -0.01
C ASP A 102 2.18 -20.61 -0.75
N GLU A 103 1.59 -19.64 -0.04
CA GLU A 103 0.90 -18.52 -0.68
C GLU A 103 1.88 -17.56 -1.36
N LYS A 104 3.02 -17.25 -0.72
CA LYS A 104 4.09 -16.45 -1.32
C LYS A 104 4.51 -17.02 -2.69
N LEU A 105 4.69 -18.34 -2.77
CA LEU A 105 5.10 -19.03 -4.00
C LEU A 105 4.07 -18.91 -5.14
N LYS A 106 2.79 -18.68 -4.82
CA LYS A 106 1.71 -18.51 -5.81
C LYS A 106 1.56 -17.07 -6.29
N ILE A 107 2.15 -16.09 -5.62
CA ILE A 107 2.02 -14.66 -5.97
C ILE A 107 2.43 -14.37 -7.42
N PRO A 108 3.59 -14.84 -7.94
CA PRO A 108 3.95 -14.63 -9.33
C PRO A 108 2.84 -15.04 -10.31
N ASP A 109 2.24 -16.22 -10.11
CA ASP A 109 1.17 -16.72 -10.97
C ASP A 109 -0.16 -16.00 -10.76
N LYS A 110 -0.45 -15.51 -9.54
CA LYS A 110 -1.58 -14.62 -9.29
C LYS A 110 -1.43 -13.32 -10.07
N ILE A 111 -0.25 -12.69 -10.05
CA ILE A 111 0.00 -11.42 -10.74
C ILE A 111 -0.14 -11.59 -12.25
N LYS A 112 0.40 -12.67 -12.84
CA LYS A 112 0.24 -12.97 -14.28
C LYS A 112 -1.23 -13.02 -14.74
N LYS A 113 -2.17 -13.38 -13.86
CA LYS A 113 -3.62 -13.46 -14.15
C LYS A 113 -4.36 -12.12 -13.99
N THR A 114 -3.70 -11.08 -13.46
CA THR A 114 -4.38 -9.82 -13.09
C THR A 114 -4.33 -8.74 -14.17
N ASN A 115 -3.54 -8.93 -15.23
CA ASN A 115 -3.23 -7.92 -16.24
C ASN A 115 -2.73 -6.58 -15.66
N LEU A 116 -2.21 -6.56 -14.43
CA LEU A 116 -1.69 -5.33 -13.80
C LEU A 116 -0.32 -4.92 -14.34
N VAL A 117 0.45 -5.89 -14.82
CA VAL A 117 1.84 -5.74 -15.25
C VAL A 117 1.93 -6.24 -16.68
N ASP A 118 2.69 -5.52 -17.50
CA ASP A 118 2.99 -5.89 -18.87
C ASP A 118 3.70 -7.26 -18.96
N GLU A 119 3.40 -8.02 -20.01
CA GLU A 119 3.89 -9.39 -20.16
C GLU A 119 5.43 -9.46 -20.28
N HIS A 120 6.06 -8.48 -20.92
CA HIS A 120 7.51 -8.43 -21.01
C HIS A 120 8.14 -8.25 -19.63
N ILE A 121 7.56 -7.40 -18.78
CA ILE A 121 8.03 -7.20 -17.41
C ILE A 121 7.83 -8.45 -16.55
N LEU A 122 6.69 -9.13 -16.69
CA LEU A 122 6.44 -10.41 -16.00
C LEU A 122 7.44 -11.50 -16.35
N LYS A 123 7.97 -11.48 -17.59
CA LYS A 123 8.97 -12.45 -18.06
C LYS A 123 10.39 -12.08 -17.70
N THR A 124 10.72 -10.79 -17.62
CA THR A 124 12.11 -10.32 -17.48
C THR A 124 12.50 -9.96 -16.06
N ASN A 125 11.57 -9.51 -15.22
CA ASN A 125 11.88 -9.14 -13.84
C ASN A 125 11.78 -10.34 -12.89
N SER A 126 12.88 -10.62 -12.18
CA SER A 126 12.99 -11.75 -11.25
C SER A 126 11.97 -11.72 -10.11
N MET A 127 11.42 -10.56 -9.76
CA MET A 127 10.40 -10.45 -8.71
C MET A 127 9.08 -11.15 -9.07
N PHE A 128 8.83 -11.40 -10.36
CA PHE A 128 7.64 -12.10 -10.88
C PHE A 128 7.95 -13.53 -11.33
N GLN A 129 9.10 -14.06 -10.94
CA GLN A 129 9.51 -15.42 -11.25
C GLN A 129 9.55 -16.27 -9.98
N ASN A 130 8.97 -17.47 -10.05
CA ASN A 130 9.19 -18.48 -9.02
C ASN A 130 10.49 -19.22 -9.36
N ASN A 131 11.58 -18.85 -8.71
CA ASN A 131 12.87 -19.50 -8.88
C ASN A 131 13.11 -20.50 -7.75
N LYS A 132 14.04 -21.44 -7.95
CA LYS A 132 14.37 -22.47 -6.96
C LYS A 132 14.76 -21.89 -5.60
N GLN A 133 15.37 -20.71 -5.56
CA GLN A 133 15.75 -20.04 -4.32
C GLN A 133 14.51 -19.61 -3.52
N LEU A 134 13.48 -19.07 -4.19
CA LEU A 134 12.22 -18.71 -3.57
C LEU A 134 11.52 -19.95 -3.01
N GLU A 135 11.46 -21.04 -3.79
CA GLU A 135 10.90 -22.32 -3.32
C GLU A 135 11.60 -22.84 -2.06
N LEU A 136 12.93 -22.85 -2.04
CA LEU A 136 13.71 -23.27 -0.88
C LEU A 136 13.49 -22.40 0.37
N GLN A 137 13.18 -21.11 0.19
CA GLN A 137 12.96 -20.18 1.29
C GLN A 137 11.56 -20.26 1.90
N TYR A 138 10.55 -20.59 1.10
CA TYR A 138 9.15 -20.43 1.47
C TYR A 138 8.34 -21.74 1.50
N SER A 139 8.79 -22.82 0.85
CA SER A 139 7.99 -24.05 0.77
C SER A 139 7.79 -24.69 2.15
N GLY A 140 6.52 -24.89 2.54
CA GLY A 140 6.15 -25.49 3.82
C GLY A 140 6.51 -24.67 5.06
N VAL A 141 6.93 -23.42 4.90
CA VAL A 141 7.30 -22.53 6.00
C VAL A 141 6.10 -21.70 6.43
N ASP A 142 5.86 -21.65 7.74
CA ASP A 142 4.95 -20.70 8.37
C ASP A 142 5.58 -19.31 8.35
N MET A 143 5.44 -18.62 7.22
CA MET A 143 5.94 -17.28 6.99
C MET A 143 4.84 -16.40 6.41
N THR A 144 4.59 -15.27 7.06
CA THR A 144 3.62 -14.28 6.60
C THR A 144 4.31 -12.98 6.22
N GLY A 145 3.65 -12.23 5.35
CA GLY A 145 4.01 -10.85 5.03
C GLY A 145 2.78 -9.97 5.11
N GLN A 146 2.92 -8.79 5.67
CA GLN A 146 1.89 -7.77 5.65
C GLN A 146 2.46 -6.38 5.39
N ILE A 147 1.69 -5.55 4.69
CA ILE A 147 2.04 -4.15 4.50
C ILE A 147 1.54 -3.37 5.72
N ASP A 148 2.46 -2.73 6.41
CA ASP A 148 2.16 -1.79 7.48
C ASP A 148 1.85 -0.40 6.89
N GLU A 149 2.68 0.07 5.96
CA GLU A 149 2.50 1.34 5.28
C GLU A 149 2.88 1.27 3.79
N LEU A 150 2.13 1.98 2.96
CA LEU A 150 2.42 2.11 1.53
C LEU A 150 2.21 3.55 1.07
N ASP A 151 3.31 4.28 0.92
CA ASP A 151 3.34 5.63 0.36
C ASP A 151 3.53 5.57 -1.16
N LEU A 152 2.74 6.35 -1.88
CA LEU A 152 2.67 6.38 -3.34
C LEU A 152 2.66 7.82 -3.84
N LYS A 153 3.72 8.20 -4.56
CA LYS A 153 3.83 9.48 -5.25
C LYS A 153 3.79 9.24 -6.75
N ALA A 154 2.86 9.89 -7.43
CA ALA A 154 2.73 9.80 -8.88
C ALA A 154 3.23 11.11 -9.48
N GLY A 155 4.03 11.00 -10.54
CA GLY A 155 4.50 12.15 -11.32
C GLY A 155 3.46 12.62 -12.33
N ILE A 156 3.94 13.35 -13.33
CA ILE A 156 3.11 13.96 -14.37
C ILE A 156 2.78 12.93 -15.46
N LEU A 157 1.60 13.04 -16.07
CA LEU A 157 1.17 12.22 -17.19
C LEU A 157 1.83 12.81 -18.44
N GLU A 158 2.69 12.04 -19.06
CA GLU A 158 3.37 12.43 -20.28
C GLU A 158 3.38 11.26 -21.26
N SER A 159 2.91 11.49 -22.48
CA SER A 159 2.85 10.45 -23.52
C SER A 159 2.16 9.15 -23.06
N ASN A 160 1.03 9.29 -22.34
CA ASN A 160 0.27 8.20 -21.69
C ASN A 160 1.00 7.49 -20.54
N LYS A 161 2.18 7.94 -20.12
CA LYS A 161 2.96 7.31 -19.07
C LYS A 161 2.93 8.15 -17.80
N ILE A 162 2.87 7.47 -16.67
CA ILE A 162 2.91 8.09 -15.34
C ILE A 162 3.98 7.38 -14.52
N PRO A 163 5.08 8.05 -14.16
CA PRO A 163 6.02 7.50 -13.20
C PRO A 163 5.37 7.47 -11.81
N VAL A 164 5.59 6.39 -11.07
CA VAL A 164 5.09 6.21 -9.71
C VAL A 164 6.23 5.74 -8.83
N TYR A 165 6.54 6.54 -7.82
CA TYR A 165 7.43 6.16 -6.74
C TYR A 165 6.64 5.50 -5.61
N VAL A 166 7.19 4.41 -5.09
CA VAL A 166 6.60 3.61 -4.03
C VAL A 166 7.59 3.47 -2.89
N LYS A 167 7.13 3.69 -1.67
CA LYS A 167 7.82 3.29 -0.45
C LYS A 167 6.90 2.32 0.29
N VAL A 168 7.32 1.07 0.42
CA VAL A 168 6.58 0.02 1.11
C VAL A 168 7.29 -0.33 2.41
N TYR A 169 6.59 -0.12 3.52
CA TYR A 169 6.98 -0.59 4.84
C TYR A 169 6.15 -1.83 5.16
N PHE A 170 6.80 -2.94 5.44
CA PHE A 170 6.15 -4.22 5.60
C PHE A 170 6.79 -5.03 6.71
N GLU A 171 5.98 -5.85 7.37
CA GLU A 171 6.42 -6.78 8.38
C GLU A 171 6.47 -8.19 7.77
N MET A 172 7.52 -8.94 8.13
CA MET A 172 7.59 -10.37 7.88
C MET A 172 7.62 -11.11 9.21
N THR A 173 6.79 -12.13 9.34
CA THR A 173 6.82 -13.04 10.49
C THR A 173 7.16 -14.45 10.04
N LYS A 174 7.84 -15.21 10.91
CA LYS A 174 8.09 -16.64 10.72
C LYS A 174 7.84 -17.35 12.04
N GLU A 175 7.03 -18.41 12.03
CA GLU A 175 6.68 -19.19 13.22
C GLU A 175 6.18 -18.29 14.37
N GLY A 176 5.33 -17.31 14.02
CA GLY A 176 4.79 -16.31 14.96
C GLY A 176 5.78 -15.26 15.47
N ARG A 177 7.03 -15.23 14.97
CA ARG A 177 8.04 -14.24 15.37
C ARG A 177 8.32 -13.24 14.24
N THR A 178 8.28 -11.95 14.55
CA THR A 178 8.68 -10.90 13.60
C THR A 178 10.17 -11.03 13.25
N LEU A 179 10.47 -11.20 11.97
CA LEU A 179 11.83 -11.25 11.43
C LEU A 179 12.40 -9.84 11.17
N GLY A 180 11.52 -8.88 10.90
CA GLY A 180 11.89 -7.48 10.72
C GLY A 180 10.80 -6.67 10.03
N THR A 181 11.01 -5.36 10.01
CA THR A 181 10.11 -4.38 9.37
C THR A 181 10.86 -3.51 8.36
N PRO A 182 11.34 -4.10 7.25
CA PRO A 182 12.05 -3.34 6.22
C PRO A 182 11.18 -2.28 5.53
N THR A 183 11.86 -1.27 5.00
CA THR A 183 11.29 -0.32 4.04
C THR A 183 11.96 -0.49 2.70
N ASP A 184 11.22 -0.89 1.68
CA ASP A 184 11.72 -1.03 0.31
C ASP A 184 11.15 0.09 -0.58
N GLY A 185 11.97 0.62 -1.49
CA GLY A 185 11.53 1.65 -2.44
C GLY A 185 11.63 1.20 -3.89
N TYR A 186 10.71 1.70 -4.71
CA TYR A 186 10.59 1.34 -6.12
C TYR A 186 10.20 2.55 -6.97
N GLU A 187 10.65 2.51 -8.22
CA GLU A 187 10.14 3.36 -9.29
C GLU A 187 9.41 2.50 -10.32
N LEU A 188 8.23 2.94 -10.76
CA LEU A 188 7.42 2.24 -11.73
C LEU A 188 6.96 3.20 -12.82
N ILE A 189 6.66 2.65 -13.99
CA ILE A 189 5.96 3.37 -15.06
C ILE A 189 4.61 2.70 -15.28
N TYR A 190 3.54 3.47 -15.14
CA TYR A 190 2.18 3.08 -15.51
C TYR A 190 1.82 3.65 -16.87
N ASP A 191 1.44 2.80 -17.81
CA ASP A 191 0.87 3.21 -19.10
C ASP A 191 -0.66 3.32 -18.97
N ALA A 192 -1.18 4.53 -19.07
CA ALA A 192 -2.60 4.83 -18.94
C ALA A 192 -3.44 4.34 -20.12
N LYS A 193 -2.83 4.09 -21.29
CA LYS A 193 -3.50 3.57 -22.49
C LYS A 193 -3.59 2.05 -22.44
N ALA A 194 -2.50 1.36 -22.12
CA ALA A 194 -2.48 -0.10 -21.92
C ALA A 194 -3.10 -0.52 -20.57
N GLU A 195 -3.26 0.44 -19.67
CA GLU A 195 -3.68 0.25 -18.27
C GLU A 195 -2.79 -0.68 -17.45
N GLN A 196 -1.51 -0.73 -17.79
CA GLN A 196 -0.53 -1.68 -17.25
C GLN A 196 0.71 -1.00 -16.71
N ILE A 197 1.37 -1.68 -15.77
CA ILE A 197 2.70 -1.32 -15.29
C ILE A 197 3.72 -1.86 -16.31
N THR A 198 4.45 -0.97 -16.97
CA THR A 198 5.36 -1.27 -18.08
C THR A 198 6.83 -1.16 -17.69
N SER A 199 7.13 -0.68 -16.49
CA SER A 199 8.46 -0.74 -15.88
C SER A 199 8.35 -0.84 -14.36
N ILE A 200 9.30 -1.52 -13.74
CA ILE A 200 9.48 -1.58 -12.29
C ILE A 200 10.96 -1.75 -11.97
N GLU A 201 11.47 -0.83 -11.18
CA GLU A 201 12.86 -0.78 -10.73
C GLU A 201 12.89 -0.76 -9.20
N TYR A 202 13.74 -1.61 -8.63
CA TYR A 202 13.99 -1.63 -7.19
C TYR A 202 15.10 -0.63 -6.87
N LEU A 203 14.80 0.37 -6.05
CA LEU A 203 15.73 1.44 -5.69
C LEU A 203 16.56 1.10 -4.45
N GLY A 204 16.18 0.05 -3.72
CA GLY A 204 16.89 -0.41 -2.53
C GLY A 204 16.06 -0.38 -1.25
N ARG A 205 16.70 -0.83 -0.18
CA ARG A 205 16.16 -0.85 1.17
C ARG A 205 16.61 0.38 1.93
N TYR A 206 15.65 1.08 2.52
CA TYR A 206 15.89 2.24 3.36
C TYR A 206 15.97 1.79 4.81
N GLN A 207 17.04 2.17 5.50
CA GLN A 207 17.08 2.10 6.95
C GLN A 207 16.19 3.21 7.48
N ILE A 208 15.22 2.86 8.32
CA ILE A 208 14.57 3.86 9.15
C ILE A 208 15.53 4.05 10.31
N ASP A 209 16.28 5.14 10.31
CA ASP A 209 16.89 5.65 11.55
C ASP A 209 15.71 6.02 12.47
N ARG A 210 15.32 5.07 13.33
CA ARG A 210 14.55 5.42 14.50
C ARG A 210 15.56 6.03 15.46
N GLU A 211 15.72 7.35 15.41
CA GLU A 211 16.24 8.06 16.57
C GLU A 211 15.43 7.58 17.78
N ALA A 212 16.17 7.06 18.76
CA ALA A 212 15.61 6.59 20.01
C ALA A 212 15.03 7.81 20.75
N ASP A 213 13.70 7.89 20.79
CA ASP A 213 12.98 8.66 21.80
C ASP A 213 12.96 7.90 23.13
#